data_AF-A0A1F3SEH0-F1
#
_entry.id   AF-A0A1F3SEH0-F1
#
_cell.length_a   1.000
_cell.length_b   1.000
_cell.length_c   1.000
_cell.angle_alpha   90.00
_cell.angle_beta   90.00
_cell.angle_gamma   90.00
#
_symmetry.space_group_name_H-M   'P 1'
#
loop_
_entity.id
_entity.type
_entity.pdbx_description
1 polymer ?
#
loop_
_entity_poly.entity_id
_entity_poly.type
_entity_poly.pdbx_seq_one_letter_code
_entity_poly.pdbx_strand_id
1 'polypeptide(L)'
;MRARMVPFLQWVRRQGLTVQLRPILFVVTDLNTLAPFFTMEEGQRKSWFHGNIRPQNPEEWFASFKAYHDLYLTIARLAQVEFYTLGAELYSMTVGIEGEWKEYPEGFPKNWSQLLQYARKQLPAKTKIMYDLTYTDDYGHSVVRGGEFERWRHRLVDLPASSSELREFWSSLDAIGVDMYRSLGSGEELVPQNYPELVKFLRQTSDRYAKELTASLSQIETTLKIKKSVILKEVGFRSSQLSFLNPFAYDNPGEQLNLEHQAAAYEAFLESFSDPKLQWLGGMAFWDIGVSPKRRGEQDNGFTPVGKPHTEAVIKRYYQTIFSR
;
A
#
# COMPACT_ATOMS: atom_id res chain seq x y z
N MET A 1 -9.92 -2.50 23.60
CA MET A 1 -8.94 -1.94 22.64
C MET A 1 -9.21 -0.46 22.30
N ARG A 2 -10.44 -0.09 21.90
CA ARG A 2 -10.79 1.29 21.46
C ARG A 2 -10.46 2.42 22.45
N ALA A 3 -10.69 2.22 23.75
CA ALA A 3 -10.43 3.23 24.78
C ALA A 3 -8.94 3.62 24.94
N ARG A 4 -8.00 2.80 24.43
CA ARG A 4 -6.56 3.05 24.57
C ARG A 4 -5.89 3.59 23.29
N MET A 5 -6.61 3.63 22.16
CA MET A 5 -6.03 4.10 20.90
C MET A 5 -5.67 5.59 20.96
N VAL A 6 -6.59 6.46 21.38
CA VAL A 6 -6.31 7.91 21.45
C VAL A 6 -5.11 8.22 22.38
N PRO A 7 -5.06 7.72 23.64
CA PRO A 7 -3.89 7.95 24.49
C PRO A 7 -2.58 7.40 23.90
N PHE A 8 -2.62 6.25 23.23
CA PHE A 8 -1.45 5.67 22.57
C PHE A 8 -0.95 6.54 21.43
N LEU A 9 -1.83 6.97 20.52
CA LEU A 9 -1.46 7.84 19.39
C LEU A 9 -0.93 9.18 19.91
N GLN A 10 -1.53 9.76 20.95
CA GLN A 10 -1.00 10.97 21.59
C GLN A 10 0.36 10.74 22.26
N TRP A 11 0.61 9.56 22.82
CA TRP A 11 1.92 9.19 23.36
C TRP A 11 2.98 9.08 22.25
N VAL A 12 2.65 8.42 21.13
CA VAL A 12 3.52 8.34 19.94
C VAL A 12 3.92 9.73 19.47
N ARG A 13 2.97 10.66 19.38
CA ARG A 13 3.24 12.07 19.06
C ARG A 13 4.18 12.75 20.06
N ARG A 14 4.02 12.47 21.37
CA ARG A 14 4.93 13.01 22.40
C ARG A 14 6.36 12.46 22.28
N GLN A 15 6.57 11.35 21.58
CA GLN A 15 7.91 10.86 21.21
C GLN A 15 8.49 11.58 20.00
N GLY A 16 7.82 12.59 19.45
CA GLY A 16 8.26 13.33 18.26
C GLY A 16 7.91 12.67 16.93
N LEU A 17 7.10 11.60 16.94
CA LEU A 17 6.68 10.89 15.74
C LEU A 17 5.39 11.49 15.16
N THR A 18 5.29 11.53 13.84
CA THR A 18 4.01 11.80 13.14
C THR A 18 3.14 10.55 13.17
N VAL A 19 1.81 10.75 13.10
CA VAL A 19 0.85 9.66 13.19
C VAL A 19 -0.04 9.64 11.96
N GLN A 20 -0.14 8.45 11.37
CA GLN A 20 -1.18 8.11 10.40
C GLN A 20 -2.16 7.12 11.02
N LEU A 21 -3.46 7.31 10.76
CA LEU A 21 -4.46 6.28 10.99
C LEU A 21 -4.90 5.70 9.64
N ARG A 22 -4.71 4.39 9.46
CA ARG A 22 -5.06 3.65 8.25
C ARG A 22 -6.02 2.50 8.59
N PRO A 23 -7.34 2.72 8.53
CA PRO A 23 -8.33 1.66 8.68
C PRO A 23 -8.38 0.81 7.40
N ILE A 24 -8.08 -0.48 7.51
CA ILE A 24 -8.14 -1.47 6.41
C ILE A 24 -9.18 -2.52 6.78
N LEU A 25 -9.84 -3.12 5.78
CA LEU A 25 -10.80 -4.20 5.99
C LEU A 25 -10.28 -5.50 5.38
N PHE A 26 -10.68 -6.62 5.97
CA PHE A 26 -10.44 -7.96 5.43
C PHE A 26 -11.77 -8.63 5.12
N VAL A 27 -11.77 -9.50 4.11
CA VAL A 27 -12.93 -10.32 3.75
C VAL A 27 -12.78 -11.66 4.48
N VAL A 28 -13.73 -11.96 5.35
CA VAL A 28 -13.76 -13.18 6.16
C VAL A 28 -15.12 -13.84 6.06
N THR A 29 -15.17 -15.17 6.11
CA THR A 29 -16.43 -15.94 6.20
C THR A 29 -16.75 -16.40 7.61
N ASP A 30 -15.75 -16.46 8.49
CA ASP A 30 -15.91 -16.85 9.88
C ASP A 30 -15.33 -15.79 10.80
N LEU A 31 -16.21 -15.19 11.60
CA LEU A 31 -15.85 -14.15 12.55
C LEU A 31 -15.04 -14.67 13.75
N ASN A 32 -15.01 -16.00 13.97
CA ASN A 32 -14.25 -16.60 15.05
C ASN A 32 -12.78 -16.79 14.66
N THR A 33 -12.53 -17.32 13.46
CA THR A 33 -11.16 -17.55 12.97
C THR A 33 -10.56 -16.33 12.28
N LEU A 34 -11.41 -15.44 11.75
CA LEU A 34 -11.00 -14.32 10.89
C LEU A 34 -10.13 -14.78 9.70
N ALA A 35 -10.29 -16.03 9.29
CA ALA A 35 -9.55 -16.60 8.19
C ALA A 35 -9.90 -15.85 6.88
N PRO A 36 -8.93 -15.61 5.99
CA PRO A 36 -9.23 -15.03 4.68
C PRO A 36 -10.26 -15.90 3.95
N PHE A 37 -11.18 -15.25 3.23
CA PHE A 37 -12.20 -15.96 2.48
C PHE A 37 -11.61 -16.62 1.22
N PHE A 38 -12.01 -17.86 0.93
CA PHE A 38 -11.65 -18.55 -0.30
C PHE A 38 -12.87 -19.26 -0.91
N THR A 39 -12.92 -19.34 -2.24
CA THR A 39 -13.86 -20.17 -3.02
C THR A 39 -13.12 -21.20 -3.86
N MET A 40 -13.82 -22.24 -4.30
CA MET A 40 -13.32 -23.18 -5.30
C MET A 40 -13.97 -22.84 -6.65
N GLU A 41 -13.17 -22.44 -7.63
CA GLU A 41 -13.60 -22.13 -9.01
C GLU A 41 -12.77 -23.00 -9.97
N GLU A 42 -13.43 -23.77 -10.84
CA GLU A 42 -12.77 -24.65 -11.83
C GLU A 42 -11.69 -25.59 -11.22
N GLY A 43 -11.89 -26.01 -9.98
CA GLY A 43 -10.94 -26.87 -9.25
C GLY A 43 -9.76 -26.13 -8.62
N GLN A 44 -9.68 -24.80 -8.76
CA GLN A 44 -8.67 -23.96 -8.13
C GLN A 44 -9.23 -23.23 -6.90
N ARG A 45 -8.39 -23.12 -5.86
CA ARG A 45 -8.70 -22.32 -4.67
C ARG A 45 -8.43 -20.85 -4.97
N LYS A 46 -9.47 -20.02 -4.94
CA LYS A 46 -9.39 -18.57 -5.17
C LYS A 46 -9.53 -17.82 -3.85
N SER A 47 -8.59 -16.92 -3.57
CA SER A 47 -8.65 -16.03 -2.41
C SER A 47 -9.51 -14.82 -2.72
N TRP A 48 -10.34 -14.42 -1.77
CA TRP A 48 -11.08 -13.17 -1.83
C TRP A 48 -10.33 -12.12 -1.03
N PHE A 49 -9.63 -11.29 -1.79
CA PHE A 49 -8.93 -10.11 -1.30
C PHE A 49 -9.89 -8.92 -1.29
N HIS A 50 -9.72 -7.99 -0.36
CA HIS A 50 -10.65 -6.86 -0.27
C HIS A 50 -10.63 -5.97 -1.52
N GLY A 51 -9.55 -5.99 -2.30
CA GLY A 51 -9.47 -5.23 -3.53
C GLY A 51 -10.41 -5.63 -4.65
N ASN A 52 -10.91 -6.86 -4.67
CA ASN A 52 -11.80 -7.36 -5.74
C ASN A 52 -13.24 -7.66 -5.27
N ILE A 53 -13.66 -7.09 -4.15
CA ILE A 53 -15.02 -7.27 -3.62
C ILE A 53 -16.10 -6.79 -4.59
N ARG A 54 -17.25 -7.46 -4.55
CA ARG A 54 -18.44 -7.09 -5.34
C ARG A 54 -19.68 -7.18 -4.45
N PRO A 55 -19.94 -6.17 -3.60
CA PRO A 55 -21.15 -6.16 -2.78
C PRO A 55 -22.40 -6.21 -3.66
N GLN A 56 -23.39 -6.99 -3.25
CA GLN A 56 -24.67 -7.10 -3.96
C GLN A 56 -25.39 -5.75 -4.05
N ASN A 57 -25.24 -4.92 -3.01
CA ASN A 57 -25.74 -3.55 -2.96
C ASN A 57 -24.58 -2.59 -2.64
N PRO A 58 -23.96 -1.97 -3.66
CA PRO A 58 -22.85 -1.04 -3.46
C PRO A 58 -23.20 0.17 -2.59
N GLU A 59 -24.43 0.69 -2.68
CA GLU A 59 -24.85 1.85 -1.89
C GLU A 59 -24.95 1.52 -0.39
N GLU A 60 -25.55 0.37 -0.05
CA GLU A 60 -25.56 -0.11 1.34
C GLU A 60 -24.16 -0.42 1.86
N TRP A 61 -23.28 -0.94 0.99
CA TRP A 61 -21.89 -1.16 1.35
C TRP A 61 -21.18 0.15 1.69
N PHE A 62 -21.35 1.22 0.89
CA PHE A 62 -20.76 2.53 1.21
C PHE A 62 -21.36 3.15 2.47
N ALA A 63 -22.66 2.95 2.74
CA ALA A 63 -23.27 3.39 3.99
C ALA A 63 -22.64 2.68 5.21
N SER A 64 -22.44 1.37 5.12
CA SER A 64 -21.75 0.56 6.15
C SER A 64 -20.28 0.97 6.29
N PHE A 65 -19.58 1.18 5.18
CA PHE A 65 -18.18 1.60 5.17
C PHE A 65 -18.01 3.00 5.77
N LYS A 66 -18.94 3.93 5.51
CA LYS A 66 -18.97 5.23 6.19
C LYS A 66 -19.16 5.06 7.71
N ALA A 67 -20.06 4.19 8.16
CA ALA A 67 -20.27 3.93 9.58
C ALA A 67 -19.03 3.30 10.25
N TYR A 68 -18.31 2.44 9.53
CA TYR A 68 -16.98 1.95 9.93
C TYR A 68 -16.01 3.13 10.12
N HIS A 69 -15.96 4.06 9.16
CA HIS A 69 -15.13 5.27 9.25
C HIS A 69 -15.51 6.19 10.41
N ASP A 70 -16.78 6.32 10.81
CA ASP A 70 -17.20 7.22 11.89
C ASP A 70 -16.44 6.98 13.21
N LEU A 71 -16.15 5.71 13.51
CA LEU A 71 -15.32 5.34 14.65
C LEU A 71 -13.89 5.86 14.51
N TYR A 72 -13.24 5.61 13.38
CA TYR A 72 -11.83 5.96 13.17
C TYR A 72 -11.62 7.46 12.94
N LEU A 73 -12.57 8.15 12.31
CA LEU A 73 -12.58 9.60 12.20
C LEU A 73 -12.65 10.27 13.58
N THR A 74 -13.45 9.71 14.49
CA THR A 74 -13.50 10.17 15.89
C THR A 74 -12.15 9.99 16.58
N ILE A 75 -11.51 8.82 16.42
CA ILE A 75 -10.17 8.55 16.98
C ILE A 75 -9.13 9.50 16.38
N ALA A 76 -9.12 9.65 15.05
CA ALA A 76 -8.19 10.49 14.32
C ALA A 76 -8.30 11.97 14.73
N ARG A 77 -9.54 12.49 14.87
CA ARG A 77 -9.81 13.85 15.35
C ARG A 77 -9.30 14.05 16.78
N LEU A 78 -9.63 13.15 17.70
CA LEU A 78 -9.23 13.26 19.12
C LEU A 78 -7.71 13.10 19.32
N ALA A 79 -7.07 12.25 18.51
CA ALA A 79 -5.62 12.07 18.50
C ALA A 79 -4.87 13.15 17.68
N GLN A 80 -5.60 13.98 16.93
CA GLN A 80 -5.07 14.98 16.00
C GLN A 80 -4.04 14.44 15.01
N VAL A 81 -4.30 13.28 14.39
CA VAL A 81 -3.36 12.64 13.46
C VAL A 81 -2.98 13.55 12.29
N GLU A 82 -1.72 13.47 11.84
CA GLU A 82 -1.24 14.19 10.65
C GLU A 82 -1.87 13.63 9.37
N PHE A 83 -2.10 12.31 9.34
CA PHE A 83 -2.48 11.59 8.14
C PHE A 83 -3.65 10.65 8.40
N TYR A 84 -4.56 10.53 7.43
CA TYR A 84 -5.68 9.61 7.45
C TYR A 84 -5.85 8.94 6.09
N THR A 85 -5.93 7.60 6.06
CA THR A 85 -6.27 6.85 4.85
C THR A 85 -7.76 6.56 4.81
N LEU A 86 -8.43 6.91 3.71
CA LEU A 86 -9.85 6.61 3.49
C LEU A 86 -10.12 5.17 3.09
N GLY A 87 -9.20 4.57 2.36
CA GLY A 87 -9.32 3.22 1.85
C GLY A 87 -7.97 2.79 1.32
N ALA A 88 -7.75 1.50 1.34
CA ALA A 88 -6.54 0.91 0.80
C ALA A 88 -6.90 -0.26 -0.11
N GLU A 89 -6.26 -0.32 -1.27
CA GLU A 89 -6.27 -1.48 -2.18
C GLU A 89 -7.64 -1.89 -2.72
N LEU A 90 -8.67 -1.03 -2.62
CA LEU A 90 -10.07 -1.30 -2.95
C LEU A 90 -10.39 -1.06 -4.45
N TYR A 91 -9.53 -1.56 -5.36
CA TYR A 91 -9.57 -1.20 -6.78
C TYR A 91 -10.92 -1.49 -7.48
N SER A 92 -11.61 -2.58 -7.15
CA SER A 92 -12.96 -2.87 -7.67
C SER A 92 -14.00 -1.81 -7.28
N MET A 93 -13.83 -1.20 -6.10
CA MET A 93 -14.72 -0.18 -5.57
C MET A 93 -14.27 1.25 -5.90
N THR A 94 -13.02 1.48 -6.33
CA THR A 94 -12.50 2.81 -6.69
C THR A 94 -12.39 3.03 -8.18
N VAL A 95 -11.43 2.36 -8.83
CA VAL A 95 -11.04 2.59 -10.23
C VAL A 95 -11.68 1.59 -11.20
N GLY A 96 -12.33 0.56 -10.65
CA GLY A 96 -12.92 -0.55 -11.39
C GLY A 96 -11.87 -1.54 -11.89
N ILE A 97 -12.37 -2.62 -12.48
CA ILE A 97 -11.56 -3.61 -13.20
C ILE A 97 -12.25 -3.85 -14.54
N GLU A 98 -11.57 -3.56 -15.64
CA GLU A 98 -12.17 -3.66 -16.96
C GLU A 98 -12.59 -5.09 -17.27
N GLY A 99 -13.81 -5.27 -17.76
CA GLY A 99 -14.35 -6.58 -18.16
C GLY A 99 -14.84 -7.48 -17.02
N GLU A 100 -14.45 -7.17 -15.78
CA GLU A 100 -14.72 -8.00 -14.60
C GLU A 100 -16.07 -7.70 -13.94
N TRP A 101 -16.38 -6.42 -13.71
CA TRP A 101 -17.68 -5.98 -13.18
C TRP A 101 -18.40 -5.14 -14.23
N LYS A 102 -19.15 -5.80 -15.11
CA LYS A 102 -19.76 -5.18 -16.30
C LYS A 102 -20.72 -4.04 -15.98
N GLU A 103 -21.43 -4.16 -14.86
CA GLU A 103 -22.39 -3.15 -14.39
C GLU A 103 -21.69 -1.90 -13.86
N TYR A 104 -20.48 -2.02 -13.31
CA TYR A 104 -19.71 -0.93 -12.71
C TYR A 104 -18.25 -0.96 -13.17
N PRO A 105 -18.00 -0.73 -14.47
CA PRO A 105 -16.67 -0.90 -15.05
C PRO A 105 -15.66 0.15 -14.56
N GLU A 106 -16.12 1.24 -13.95
CA GLU A 106 -15.30 2.35 -13.47
C GLU A 106 -15.24 2.43 -11.93
N GLY A 107 -15.80 1.45 -11.22
CA GLY A 107 -15.92 1.49 -9.76
C GLY A 107 -16.91 2.58 -9.30
N PHE A 108 -16.63 3.20 -8.15
CA PHE A 108 -17.52 4.18 -7.50
C PHE A 108 -16.79 5.46 -7.06
N PRO A 109 -16.02 6.13 -7.94
CA PRO A 109 -15.22 7.30 -7.56
C PRO A 109 -16.06 8.44 -6.95
N LYS A 110 -17.31 8.62 -7.36
CA LYS A 110 -18.25 9.56 -6.74
C LYS A 110 -18.50 9.28 -5.26
N ASN A 111 -18.78 8.04 -4.89
CA ASN A 111 -19.04 7.66 -3.50
C ASN A 111 -17.77 7.86 -2.64
N TRP A 112 -16.59 7.63 -3.23
CA TRP A 112 -15.31 7.96 -2.59
C TRP A 112 -15.10 9.46 -2.39
N SER A 113 -15.42 10.30 -3.38
CA SER A 113 -15.41 11.76 -3.24
C SER A 113 -16.36 12.23 -2.14
N GLN A 114 -17.56 11.65 -2.04
CA GLN A 114 -18.51 11.95 -0.97
C GLN A 114 -17.97 11.55 0.41
N LEU A 115 -17.35 10.37 0.52
CA LEU A 115 -16.73 9.91 1.77
C LEU A 115 -15.53 10.80 2.17
N LEU A 116 -14.72 11.24 1.20
CA LEU A 116 -13.63 12.19 1.42
C LEU A 116 -14.14 13.53 1.94
N GLN A 117 -15.16 14.11 1.29
CA GLN A 117 -15.78 15.36 1.75
C GLN A 117 -16.39 15.21 3.15
N TYR A 118 -16.99 14.05 3.44
CA TYR A 118 -17.48 13.73 4.77
C TYR A 118 -16.35 13.68 5.82
N ALA A 119 -15.27 12.94 5.55
CA ALA A 119 -14.11 12.84 6.42
C ALA A 119 -13.44 14.20 6.66
N ARG A 120 -13.32 15.03 5.62
CA ARG A 120 -12.79 16.40 5.73
C ARG A 120 -13.54 17.29 6.71
N LYS A 121 -14.87 17.19 6.76
CA LYS A 121 -15.70 17.95 7.71
C LYS A 121 -15.47 17.53 9.16
N GLN A 122 -15.02 16.30 9.38
CA GLN A 122 -14.81 15.73 10.71
C GLN A 122 -13.37 15.87 11.20
N LEU A 123 -12.40 16.03 10.31
CA LEU A 123 -10.99 16.08 10.67
C LEU A 123 -10.48 17.54 10.74
N PRO A 124 -9.47 17.82 11.58
CA PRO A 124 -8.78 19.11 11.54
C PRO A 124 -8.27 19.43 10.13
N ALA A 125 -8.31 20.70 9.71
CA ALA A 125 -7.86 21.13 8.38
C ALA A 125 -6.40 20.74 8.06
N LYS A 126 -5.55 20.58 9.09
CA LYS A 126 -4.16 20.14 8.96
C LYS A 126 -3.99 18.65 8.66
N THR A 127 -5.02 17.82 8.90
CA THR A 127 -4.94 16.38 8.67
C THR A 127 -5.03 16.11 7.17
N LYS A 128 -3.99 15.47 6.63
CA LYS A 128 -3.92 15.08 5.22
C LYS A 128 -4.67 13.77 5.01
N ILE A 129 -5.57 13.75 4.05
CA ILE A 129 -6.40 12.60 3.71
C ILE A 129 -5.94 12.00 2.38
N MET A 130 -5.78 10.68 2.37
CA MET A 130 -5.22 9.91 1.27
C MET A 130 -6.12 8.72 0.93
N TYR A 131 -5.90 8.17 -0.25
CA TYR A 131 -6.30 6.82 -0.62
C TYR A 131 -5.03 6.07 -1.01
N ASP A 132 -4.92 4.82 -0.56
CA ASP A 132 -3.71 4.02 -0.69
C ASP A 132 -3.98 2.95 -1.77
N LEU A 133 -3.34 3.09 -2.93
CA LEU A 133 -3.53 2.17 -4.06
C LEU A 133 -2.44 1.09 -4.08
N THR A 134 -2.70 -0.02 -4.74
CA THR A 134 -1.70 -1.07 -4.97
C THR A 134 -0.79 -0.79 -6.16
N TYR A 135 0.50 -1.04 -5.99
CA TYR A 135 1.47 -1.22 -7.06
C TYR A 135 2.06 -2.62 -6.94
N THR A 136 1.37 -3.56 -7.56
CA THR A 136 1.66 -5.00 -7.49
C THR A 136 1.75 -5.60 -8.90
N ASP A 137 2.25 -6.83 -8.97
CA ASP A 137 2.20 -7.65 -10.18
C ASP A 137 0.88 -8.43 -10.30
N ASP A 138 -0.14 -8.10 -9.48
CA ASP A 138 -1.46 -8.73 -9.54
C ASP A 138 -2.24 -8.19 -10.75
N TYR A 139 -2.11 -8.95 -11.85
CA TYR A 139 -2.90 -8.74 -13.06
C TYR A 139 -4.29 -9.35 -12.82
N GLY A 140 -5.26 -8.55 -12.37
CA GLY A 140 -6.66 -8.85 -12.68
C GLY A 140 -6.78 -9.12 -14.19
N HIS A 141 -7.72 -9.96 -14.63
CA HIS A 141 -7.81 -10.46 -16.03
C HIS A 141 -8.16 -9.38 -17.10
N SER A 142 -7.75 -8.12 -16.90
CA SER A 142 -7.96 -6.97 -17.76
C SER A 142 -6.97 -6.89 -18.94
N VAL A 143 -7.40 -6.23 -20.01
CA VAL A 143 -6.63 -5.92 -21.23
C VAL A 143 -5.53 -4.87 -20.94
N VAL A 144 -5.62 -4.13 -19.83
CA VAL A 144 -4.57 -3.20 -19.38
C VAL A 144 -3.50 -3.97 -18.61
N ARG A 145 -2.26 -3.98 -19.12
CA ARG A 145 -1.12 -4.53 -18.39
C ARG A 145 -0.83 -3.68 -17.15
N GLY A 146 -1.05 -4.22 -15.95
CA GLY A 146 -0.65 -3.60 -14.68
C GLY A 146 -1.65 -3.79 -13.54
N GLY A 147 -1.25 -3.37 -12.33
CA GLY A 147 -2.06 -3.42 -11.11
C GLY A 147 -3.03 -2.23 -11.01
N GLU A 148 -3.43 -1.86 -9.79
CA GLU A 148 -4.34 -0.74 -9.57
C GLU A 148 -3.76 0.60 -10.04
N PHE A 149 -2.49 0.91 -9.73
CA PHE A 149 -1.87 2.17 -10.13
C PHE A 149 -1.91 2.41 -11.65
N GLU A 150 -1.60 1.40 -12.45
CA GLU A 150 -1.65 1.52 -13.92
C GLU A 150 -3.06 1.80 -14.41
N ARG A 151 -4.08 1.20 -13.79
CA ARG A 151 -5.49 1.49 -14.10
C ARG A 151 -5.83 2.95 -13.78
N TRP A 152 -5.39 3.45 -12.63
CA TRP A 152 -5.53 4.86 -12.28
C TRP A 152 -4.86 5.75 -13.32
N ARG A 153 -3.60 5.50 -13.66
CA ARG A 153 -2.88 6.28 -14.68
C ARG A 153 -3.60 6.23 -16.03
N HIS A 154 -4.00 5.05 -16.48
CA HIS A 154 -4.68 4.88 -17.77
C HIS A 154 -5.98 5.69 -17.82
N ARG A 155 -6.83 5.60 -16.79
CA ARG A 155 -8.10 6.33 -16.73
C ARG A 155 -7.91 7.83 -16.59
N LEU A 156 -7.00 8.26 -15.72
CA LEU A 156 -6.71 9.66 -15.52
C LEU A 156 -6.06 10.31 -16.74
N VAL A 157 -5.25 9.59 -17.52
CA VAL A 157 -4.48 10.16 -18.63
C VAL A 157 -5.11 9.87 -19.99
N ASP A 158 -5.37 8.60 -20.29
CA ASP A 158 -5.75 8.15 -21.63
C ASP A 158 -7.27 8.10 -21.86
N LEU A 159 -8.08 8.02 -20.79
CA LEU A 159 -9.56 8.02 -20.86
C LEU A 159 -10.21 9.24 -20.16
N PRO A 160 -9.83 10.48 -20.55
CA PRO A 160 -10.31 11.72 -19.91
C PRO A 160 -11.82 11.84 -19.80
N ALA A 161 -12.53 11.47 -20.87
CA ALA A 161 -13.95 11.77 -21.03
C ALA A 161 -14.86 10.89 -20.15
N SER A 162 -14.47 9.64 -19.89
CA SER A 162 -15.24 8.74 -19.03
C SER A 162 -14.83 8.83 -17.55
N SER A 163 -13.65 9.39 -17.25
CA SER A 163 -13.08 9.33 -15.89
C SER A 163 -13.25 10.62 -15.08
N SER A 164 -14.29 11.42 -15.34
CA SER A 164 -14.47 12.75 -14.71
C SER A 164 -14.57 12.69 -13.17
N GLU A 165 -15.36 11.76 -12.63
CA GLU A 165 -15.51 11.55 -11.20
C GLU A 165 -14.21 11.05 -10.54
N LEU A 166 -13.47 10.16 -11.23
CA LEU A 166 -12.16 9.67 -10.76
C LEU A 166 -11.12 10.79 -10.72
N ARG A 167 -11.15 11.70 -11.71
CA ARG A 167 -10.30 12.90 -11.73
C ARG A 167 -10.64 13.85 -10.59
N GLU A 168 -11.92 14.06 -10.30
CA GLU A 168 -12.35 14.85 -9.14
C GLU A 168 -11.85 14.22 -7.83
N PHE A 169 -11.99 12.89 -7.69
CA PHE A 169 -11.54 12.18 -6.51
C PHE A 169 -10.01 12.29 -6.33
N TRP A 170 -9.22 11.96 -7.36
CA TRP A 170 -7.75 12.13 -7.34
C TRP A 170 -7.36 13.56 -6.97
N SER A 171 -8.00 14.55 -7.60
CA SER A 171 -7.70 15.97 -7.38
C SER A 171 -7.98 16.41 -5.95
N SER A 172 -8.97 15.81 -5.29
CA SER A 172 -9.40 16.18 -3.95
C SER A 172 -8.55 15.57 -2.81
N LEU A 173 -7.78 14.52 -3.08
CA LEU A 173 -6.87 13.89 -2.10
C LEU A 173 -5.67 14.80 -1.79
N ASP A 174 -5.13 14.79 -0.57
CA ASP A 174 -3.92 15.59 -0.25
C ASP A 174 -2.64 14.97 -0.81
N ALA A 175 -2.62 13.65 -0.85
CA ALA A 175 -1.51 12.83 -1.31
C ALA A 175 -2.07 11.46 -1.72
N ILE A 176 -1.24 10.65 -2.35
CA ILE A 176 -1.57 9.29 -2.75
C ILE A 176 -0.72 8.33 -1.92
N GLY A 177 -1.33 7.31 -1.35
CA GLY A 177 -0.59 6.18 -0.79
C GLY A 177 -0.32 5.14 -1.88
N VAL A 178 0.84 4.49 -1.84
CA VAL A 178 1.14 3.37 -2.72
C VAL A 178 1.65 2.21 -1.88
N ASP A 179 0.93 1.09 -1.90
CA ASP A 179 1.39 -0.19 -1.36
C ASP A 179 2.26 -0.87 -2.41
N MET A 180 3.55 -0.96 -2.11
CA MET A 180 4.63 -1.29 -3.04
C MET A 180 5.09 -2.74 -2.83
N TYR A 181 4.36 -3.67 -3.45
CA TYR A 181 4.66 -5.10 -3.41
C TYR A 181 4.88 -5.68 -4.80
N ARG A 182 5.70 -5.01 -5.61
CA ARG A 182 6.21 -5.59 -6.85
C ARG A 182 7.43 -6.46 -6.60
N SER A 183 7.47 -7.57 -7.31
CA SER A 183 8.59 -8.48 -7.32
C SER A 183 9.87 -7.79 -7.78
N LEU A 184 10.99 -8.04 -7.11
CA LEU A 184 12.30 -7.51 -7.52
C LEU A 184 13.07 -8.46 -8.45
N GLY A 185 12.51 -9.62 -8.78
CA GLY A 185 13.07 -10.57 -9.73
C GLY A 185 12.04 -11.60 -10.20
N SER A 186 12.48 -12.63 -10.90
CA SER A 186 11.62 -13.74 -11.33
C SER A 186 12.22 -15.09 -10.95
N GLY A 187 11.36 -16.12 -10.87
CA GLY A 187 11.80 -17.48 -10.56
C GLY A 187 12.62 -18.15 -11.67
N GLU A 188 12.67 -17.55 -12.86
CA GLU A 188 13.44 -18.05 -14.01
C GLU A 188 14.89 -17.50 -14.02
N GLU A 189 15.17 -16.46 -13.24
CA GLU A 189 16.48 -15.80 -13.21
C GLU A 189 17.44 -16.50 -12.24
N LEU A 190 18.72 -16.53 -12.61
CA LEU A 190 19.78 -16.98 -11.71
C LEU A 190 20.05 -15.91 -10.65
N VAL A 191 19.53 -16.14 -9.45
CA VAL A 191 19.70 -15.23 -8.30
C VAL A 191 21.12 -15.35 -7.72
N PRO A 192 21.91 -14.25 -7.68
CA PRO A 192 23.23 -14.25 -7.06
C PRO A 192 23.17 -14.60 -5.58
N GLN A 193 24.11 -15.42 -5.11
CA GLN A 193 24.21 -15.80 -3.70
C GLN A 193 25.08 -14.82 -2.88
N ASN A 194 25.97 -14.08 -3.55
CA ASN A 194 26.80 -13.07 -2.91
C ASN A 194 25.99 -11.79 -2.67
N TYR A 195 26.07 -11.25 -1.45
CA TYR A 195 25.22 -10.14 -1.01
C TYR A 195 25.34 -8.88 -1.90
N PRO A 196 26.54 -8.30 -2.17
CA PRO A 196 26.68 -7.17 -3.09
C PRO A 196 26.07 -7.41 -4.49
N GLU A 197 26.30 -8.58 -5.08
CA GLU A 197 25.74 -8.90 -6.39
C GLU A 197 24.21 -9.11 -6.33
N LEU A 198 23.69 -9.63 -5.23
CA LEU A 198 22.25 -9.75 -4.99
C LEU A 198 21.60 -8.36 -4.89
N VAL A 199 22.16 -7.44 -4.10
CA VAL A 199 21.67 -6.05 -4.03
C VAL A 199 21.64 -5.41 -5.41
N LYS A 200 22.73 -5.53 -6.17
CA LYS A 200 22.83 -5.00 -7.53
C LYS A 200 21.81 -5.63 -8.48
N PHE A 201 21.57 -6.93 -8.38
CA PHE A 201 20.57 -7.65 -9.16
C PHE A 201 19.15 -7.11 -8.85
N LEU A 202 18.74 -7.09 -7.59
CA LEU A 202 17.41 -6.61 -7.17
C LEU A 202 17.18 -5.14 -7.51
N ARG A 203 18.24 -4.32 -7.40
CA ARG A 203 18.18 -2.89 -7.69
C ARG A 203 17.84 -2.59 -9.16
N GLN A 204 18.22 -3.45 -10.11
CA GLN A 204 17.89 -3.24 -11.52
C GLN A 204 16.37 -3.13 -11.74
N THR A 205 15.61 -4.00 -11.06
CA THR A 205 14.15 -4.00 -11.11
C THR A 205 13.57 -2.85 -10.29
N SER A 206 14.10 -2.61 -9.08
CA SER A 206 13.68 -1.48 -8.25
C SER A 206 13.87 -0.11 -8.92
N ASP A 207 15.00 0.13 -9.59
CA ASP A 207 15.28 1.36 -10.34
C ASP A 207 14.30 1.55 -11.51
N ARG A 208 13.84 0.45 -12.11
CA ARG A 208 12.82 0.48 -13.16
C ARG A 208 11.49 0.97 -12.61
N TYR A 209 11.07 0.45 -11.47
CA TYR A 209 9.83 0.87 -10.80
C TYR A 209 9.87 2.34 -10.37
N ALA A 210 10.99 2.81 -9.83
CA ALA A 210 11.15 4.24 -9.51
C ALA A 210 10.98 5.12 -10.76
N LYS A 211 11.52 4.70 -11.91
CA LYS A 211 11.37 5.40 -13.21
C LYS A 211 9.93 5.33 -13.74
N GLU A 212 9.28 4.18 -13.69
CA GLU A 212 7.90 3.97 -14.14
C GLU A 212 6.90 4.79 -13.33
N LEU A 213 7.03 4.80 -12.00
CA LEU A 213 6.23 5.64 -11.12
C LEU A 213 6.47 7.13 -11.43
N THR A 214 7.73 7.54 -11.58
CA THR A 214 8.06 8.94 -11.93
C THR A 214 7.42 9.36 -13.26
N ALA A 215 7.51 8.53 -14.29
CA ALA A 215 6.93 8.82 -15.60
C ALA A 215 5.39 8.89 -15.53
N SER A 216 4.76 7.92 -14.87
CA SER A 216 3.30 7.85 -14.70
C SER A 216 2.76 9.05 -13.92
N LEU A 217 3.40 9.39 -12.79
CA LEU A 217 3.01 10.55 -11.98
C LEU A 217 3.20 11.85 -12.76
N SER A 218 4.27 11.99 -13.55
CA SER A 218 4.49 13.16 -14.40
C SER A 218 3.42 13.32 -15.48
N GLN A 219 2.95 12.21 -16.06
CA GLN A 219 1.85 12.23 -17.02
C GLN A 219 0.53 12.63 -16.36
N ILE A 220 0.21 12.07 -15.19
CA ILE A 220 -0.99 12.46 -14.42
C ILE A 220 -0.93 13.94 -14.05
N GLU A 221 0.20 14.42 -13.52
CA GLU A 221 0.40 15.84 -13.19
C GLU A 221 0.24 16.73 -14.42
N THR A 222 0.82 16.35 -15.57
CA THR A 222 0.71 17.12 -16.81
C THR A 222 -0.73 17.20 -17.31
N THR A 223 -1.48 16.10 -17.21
CA THR A 223 -2.87 16.03 -17.66
C THR A 223 -3.83 16.77 -16.74
N LEU A 224 -3.67 16.61 -15.42
CA LEU A 224 -4.58 17.21 -14.43
C LEU A 224 -4.15 18.59 -13.96
N LYS A 225 -2.93 19.02 -14.29
CA LYS A 225 -2.30 20.27 -13.80
C LYS A 225 -2.22 20.32 -12.26
N ILE A 226 -2.11 19.17 -11.63
CA ILE A 226 -2.06 19.02 -10.17
C ILE A 226 -0.90 18.10 -9.82
N LYS A 227 0.07 18.65 -9.10
CA LYS A 227 1.15 17.87 -8.48
C LYS A 227 0.60 17.13 -7.27
N LYS A 228 0.86 15.83 -7.17
CA LYS A 228 0.56 15.02 -5.99
C LYS A 228 1.84 14.50 -5.36
N SER A 229 1.94 14.63 -4.05
CA SER A 229 2.93 13.88 -3.27
C SER A 229 2.43 12.44 -3.10
N VAL A 230 3.36 11.50 -3.16
CA VAL A 230 3.09 10.08 -2.93
C VAL A 230 3.84 9.62 -1.70
N ILE A 231 3.20 8.82 -0.86
CA ILE A 231 3.83 8.14 0.26
C ILE A 231 3.77 6.64 -0.03
N LEU A 232 4.90 5.94 0.03
CA LEU A 232 4.89 4.49 -0.08
C LEU A 232 4.39 3.93 1.26
N LYS A 233 3.19 3.38 1.29
CA LYS A 233 2.47 3.06 2.53
C LYS A 233 2.82 1.69 3.07
N GLU A 234 3.11 0.77 2.17
CA GLU A 234 3.61 -0.54 2.49
C GLU A 234 4.80 -0.85 1.60
N VAL A 235 5.95 -1.06 2.25
CA VAL A 235 7.14 -1.66 1.66
C VAL A 235 7.58 -2.72 2.64
N GLY A 236 7.62 -3.98 2.21
CA GLY A 236 7.94 -5.07 3.11
C GLY A 236 8.48 -6.28 2.37
N PHE A 237 9.48 -6.91 2.98
CA PHE A 237 10.03 -8.18 2.56
C PHE A 237 10.10 -9.09 3.77
N ARG A 238 9.65 -10.35 3.66
CA ARG A 238 9.87 -11.35 4.71
C ARG A 238 11.34 -11.71 4.80
N SER A 239 11.82 -12.08 5.98
CA SER A 239 13.20 -12.59 6.15
C SER A 239 13.30 -14.06 5.81
N SER A 240 13.15 -14.30 4.52
CA SER A 240 12.95 -15.62 3.98
C SER A 240 13.59 -15.74 2.61
N GLN A 241 13.98 -16.97 2.28
CA GLN A 241 14.62 -17.30 1.02
C GLN A 241 13.76 -16.81 -0.15
N LEU A 242 14.34 -15.96 -0.99
CA LEU A 242 13.70 -15.41 -2.20
C LEU A 242 12.40 -14.63 -1.97
N SER A 243 12.16 -14.09 -0.77
CA SER A 243 10.93 -13.36 -0.44
C SER A 243 10.65 -12.16 -1.37
N PHE A 244 11.69 -11.57 -1.95
CA PHE A 244 11.58 -10.49 -2.93
C PHE A 244 10.95 -10.91 -4.28
N LEU A 245 10.76 -12.21 -4.53
CA LEU A 245 10.05 -12.70 -5.72
C LEU A 245 8.52 -12.59 -5.58
N ASN A 246 8.01 -12.65 -4.35
CA ASN A 246 6.59 -12.53 -4.04
C ASN A 246 6.43 -11.72 -2.74
N PRO A 247 6.76 -10.43 -2.75
CA PRO A 247 6.86 -9.64 -1.52
C PRO A 247 5.50 -9.43 -0.83
N PHE A 248 4.38 -9.60 -1.54
CA PHE A 248 3.03 -9.58 -0.99
C PHE A 248 2.64 -10.86 -0.22
N ALA A 249 3.42 -11.94 -0.30
CA ALA A 249 3.05 -13.23 0.26
C ALA A 249 3.03 -13.21 1.81
N TYR A 250 1.82 -13.27 2.39
CA TYR A 250 1.61 -13.28 3.84
C TYR A 250 1.90 -14.60 4.54
N ASP A 251 1.97 -15.70 3.79
CA ASP A 251 2.37 -17.00 4.27
C ASP A 251 2.97 -17.81 3.12
N ASN A 252 3.95 -18.64 3.43
CA ASN A 252 4.60 -19.51 2.46
C ASN A 252 5.01 -20.81 3.19
N PRO A 253 4.20 -21.88 3.09
CA PRO A 253 4.51 -23.15 3.74
C PRO A 253 5.86 -23.70 3.26
N GLY A 254 6.75 -24.03 4.20
CA GLY A 254 8.10 -24.54 3.89
C GLY A 254 9.14 -23.45 3.62
N GLU A 255 8.80 -22.19 3.84
CA GLU A 255 9.71 -21.06 3.70
C GLU A 255 10.91 -21.15 4.65
N GLN A 256 12.10 -21.02 4.09
CA GLN A 256 13.37 -21.08 4.82
C GLN A 256 13.77 -19.67 5.26
N LEU A 257 14.07 -19.51 6.55
CA LEU A 257 14.59 -18.26 7.12
C LEU A 257 15.84 -17.80 6.35
N ASN A 258 15.83 -16.55 5.89
CA ASN A 258 17.00 -15.91 5.29
C ASN A 258 17.00 -14.41 5.58
N LEU A 259 17.82 -13.99 6.54
CA LEU A 259 17.94 -12.59 6.95
C LEU A 259 18.64 -11.72 5.89
N GLU A 260 19.59 -12.29 5.15
CA GLU A 260 20.36 -11.59 4.13
C GLU A 260 19.52 -11.24 2.92
N HIS A 261 18.56 -12.08 2.54
CA HIS A 261 17.63 -11.77 1.45
C HIS A 261 16.70 -10.60 1.81
N GLN A 262 16.24 -10.49 3.06
CA GLN A 262 15.48 -9.32 3.51
C GLN A 262 16.37 -8.07 3.52
N ALA A 263 17.58 -8.15 4.07
CA ALA A 263 18.51 -7.03 4.09
C ALA A 263 18.82 -6.53 2.66
N ALA A 264 19.13 -7.44 1.74
CA ALA A 264 19.44 -7.10 0.35
C ALA A 264 18.25 -6.47 -0.38
N ALA A 265 17.03 -6.97 -0.14
CA ALA A 265 15.81 -6.40 -0.73
C ALA A 265 15.53 -4.98 -0.22
N TYR A 266 15.65 -4.76 1.09
CA TYR A 266 15.55 -3.41 1.65
C TYR A 266 16.66 -2.49 1.13
N GLU A 267 17.90 -2.96 1.02
CA GLU A 267 19.02 -2.14 0.54
C GLU A 267 18.82 -1.73 -0.93
N ALA A 268 18.51 -2.69 -1.80
CA ALA A 268 18.22 -2.43 -3.21
C ALA A 268 17.05 -1.46 -3.38
N PHE A 269 15.97 -1.66 -2.62
CA PHE A 269 14.79 -0.78 -2.65
C PHE A 269 15.13 0.64 -2.20
N LEU A 270 15.79 0.77 -1.05
CA LEU A 270 16.15 2.06 -0.49
C LEU A 270 17.17 2.81 -1.35
N GLU A 271 18.09 2.12 -2.03
CA GLU A 271 18.98 2.74 -3.01
C GLU A 271 18.21 3.41 -4.16
N SER A 272 17.18 2.75 -4.69
CA SER A 272 16.36 3.31 -5.77
C SER A 272 15.47 4.46 -5.30
N PHE A 273 14.77 4.27 -4.18
CA PHE A 273 13.74 5.20 -3.71
C PHE A 273 14.26 6.30 -2.79
N SER A 274 15.57 6.39 -2.58
CA SER A 274 16.20 7.50 -1.85
C SER A 274 16.87 8.53 -2.76
N ASP A 275 16.71 8.43 -4.10
CA ASP A 275 17.23 9.44 -5.01
C ASP A 275 16.52 10.79 -4.77
N PRO A 276 17.25 11.87 -4.43
CA PRO A 276 16.67 13.19 -4.17
C PRO A 276 15.93 13.79 -5.40
N LYS A 277 16.11 13.22 -6.60
CA LYS A 277 15.35 13.59 -7.81
C LYS A 277 13.90 13.09 -7.78
N LEU A 278 13.56 12.13 -6.92
CA LEU A 278 12.19 11.65 -6.72
C LEU A 278 11.38 12.66 -5.89
N GLN A 279 11.23 13.89 -6.40
CA GLN A 279 10.55 15.00 -5.70
C GLN A 279 9.06 14.76 -5.41
N TRP A 280 8.48 13.74 -6.03
CA TRP A 280 7.11 13.31 -5.77
C TRP A 280 7.01 12.48 -4.47
N LEU A 281 8.10 11.85 -4.03
CA LEU A 281 8.12 10.97 -2.86
C LEU A 281 8.13 11.78 -1.57
N GLY A 282 7.04 11.68 -0.81
CA GLY A 282 6.84 12.34 0.48
C GLY A 282 7.24 11.49 1.69
N GLY A 283 7.69 10.25 1.48
CA GLY A 283 8.12 9.34 2.53
C GLY A 283 7.70 7.90 2.27
N MET A 284 8.07 7.01 3.19
CA MET A 284 7.71 5.59 3.13
C MET A 284 7.39 5.04 4.52
N ALA A 285 6.57 4.00 4.56
CA ALA A 285 6.22 3.23 5.76
C ALA A 285 6.44 1.74 5.46
N PHE A 286 7.04 1.03 6.42
CA PHE A 286 7.37 -0.37 6.27
C PHE A 286 6.26 -1.27 6.78
N TRP A 287 5.99 -2.33 6.03
CA TRP A 287 5.16 -3.44 6.48
C TRP A 287 6.07 -4.56 7.00
N ASP A 288 5.94 -5.00 8.25
CA ASP A 288 5.27 -4.32 9.36
C ASP A 288 6.10 -4.43 10.64
N ILE A 289 5.81 -3.53 11.59
CA ILE A 289 6.33 -3.63 12.95
C ILE A 289 5.15 -3.96 13.87
N GLY A 290 5.02 -5.24 14.20
CA GLY A 290 3.98 -5.73 15.10
C GLY A 290 4.22 -5.34 16.55
N VAL A 291 3.15 -5.21 17.34
CA VAL A 291 3.22 -4.93 18.79
C VAL A 291 3.52 -6.17 19.64
N SER A 292 3.46 -7.37 19.04
CA SER A 292 3.73 -8.63 19.74
C SER A 292 5.24 -8.78 19.97
N PRO A 293 5.70 -9.05 21.20
CA PRO A 293 7.13 -9.27 21.47
C PRO A 293 7.69 -10.53 20.81
N LYS A 294 6.82 -11.40 20.28
CA LYS A 294 7.18 -12.60 19.52
C LYS A 294 7.48 -12.32 18.04
N ARG A 295 7.09 -11.14 17.53
CA ARG A 295 7.29 -10.74 16.14
C ARG A 295 8.53 -9.84 16.04
N ARG A 296 9.71 -10.42 16.28
CA ARG A 296 11.04 -9.78 16.17
C ARG A 296 12.17 -10.81 16.27
N GLY A 297 13.37 -10.41 15.88
CA GLY A 297 14.60 -11.15 16.10
C GLY A 297 15.02 -12.04 14.93
N GLU A 298 16.20 -12.63 15.05
CA GLU A 298 16.85 -13.41 13.98
C GLU A 298 16.15 -14.72 13.65
N GLN A 299 15.22 -15.18 14.49
CA GLN A 299 14.44 -16.41 14.26
C GLN A 299 13.04 -16.14 13.70
N ASP A 300 12.65 -14.86 13.58
CA ASP A 300 11.36 -14.48 13.02
C ASP A 300 11.48 -14.36 11.50
N ASN A 301 10.82 -15.25 10.75
CA ASN A 301 10.79 -15.24 9.29
C ASN A 301 9.75 -14.26 8.70
N GLY A 302 9.05 -13.49 9.53
CA GLY A 302 8.07 -12.51 9.11
C GLY A 302 8.68 -11.23 8.54
N PHE A 303 7.80 -10.28 8.23
CA PHE A 303 8.13 -9.00 7.61
C PHE A 303 8.96 -8.05 8.47
N THR A 304 8.89 -8.17 9.79
CA THR A 304 9.50 -7.19 10.68
C THR A 304 11.02 -7.11 10.49
N PRO A 305 11.60 -5.91 10.38
CA PRO A 305 13.05 -5.74 10.40
C PRO A 305 13.62 -5.75 11.82
N VAL A 306 12.77 -5.66 12.85
CA VAL A 306 13.21 -5.43 14.23
C VAL A 306 13.94 -6.65 14.78
N GLY A 307 15.11 -6.42 15.37
CA GLY A 307 15.97 -7.46 15.91
C GLY A 307 16.75 -8.25 14.85
N LYS A 308 16.85 -7.74 13.62
CA LYS A 308 17.63 -8.33 12.53
C LYS A 308 18.78 -7.37 12.17
N PRO A 309 20.00 -7.59 12.71
CA PRO A 309 21.05 -6.57 12.73
C PRO A 309 21.38 -5.97 11.36
N HIS A 310 21.51 -6.79 10.32
CA HIS A 310 21.85 -6.31 8.98
C HIS A 310 20.73 -5.47 8.36
N THR A 311 19.47 -5.95 8.42
CA THR A 311 18.31 -5.21 7.90
C THR A 311 18.10 -3.90 8.65
N GLU A 312 18.23 -3.89 9.99
CA GLU A 312 18.15 -2.65 10.76
C GLU A 312 19.25 -1.67 10.40
N ALA A 313 20.49 -2.14 10.19
CA ALA A 313 21.62 -1.30 9.83
C ALA A 313 21.38 -0.61 8.46
N VAL A 314 20.89 -1.36 7.47
CA VAL A 314 20.46 -0.83 6.18
C VAL A 314 19.40 0.26 6.37
N ILE A 315 18.28 -0.06 7.03
CA ILE A 315 17.17 0.90 7.21
C ILE A 315 17.64 2.17 7.93
N LYS A 316 18.38 2.04 9.04
CA LYS A 316 18.89 3.17 9.83
C LYS A 316 19.81 4.05 8.98
N ARG A 317 20.70 3.46 8.18
CA ARG A 317 21.63 4.17 7.30
C ARG A 317 20.88 5.11 6.34
N TYR A 318 19.84 4.62 5.65
CA TYR A 318 19.09 5.45 4.71
C TYR A 318 18.26 6.53 5.41
N TYR A 319 17.60 6.21 6.53
CA TYR A 319 16.78 7.20 7.23
C TYR A 319 17.61 8.33 7.85
N GLN A 320 18.81 8.03 8.36
CA GLN A 320 19.73 9.04 8.89
C GLN A 320 20.34 9.91 7.78
N THR A 321 20.54 9.36 6.58
CA THR A 321 21.23 10.07 5.49
C THR A 321 20.30 10.91 4.62
N ILE A 322 19.05 10.46 4.42
CA ILE A 322 18.10 11.08 3.48
C ILE A 322 17.02 11.93 4.16
N PHE A 323 16.44 11.45 5.27
CA PHE A 323 15.31 12.12 5.93
C PHE A 323 15.71 13.03 7.10
N SER A 324 17.02 13.19 7.35
CA SER A 324 17.57 14.15 8.33
C SER A 324 18.04 15.47 7.69
N ARG A 325 17.76 15.66 6.40
CA ARG A 325 17.87 16.95 5.68
C ARG A 325 16.48 17.51 5.50
#